data_AF-A0A8J6XH45-F1
#
_entry.id   AF-A0A8J6XH45-F1
#
_cell.length_a   1.000
_cell.length_b   1.000
_cell.length_c   1.000
_cell.angle_alpha   90.00
_cell.angle_beta   90.00
_cell.angle_gamma   90.00
#
_symmetry.space_group_name_H-M   'P 1'
#
loop_
_entity.id
_entity.type
_entity.pdbx_description
1 polymer ?
#
loop_
_entity_poly.entity_id
_entity_poly.type
_entity_poly.pdbx_seq_one_letter_code
_entity_poly.pdbx_strand_id
1 'polypeptide(L)'
;MTSNRAKTTQTQPEMKSPEISTVNVEVVTDEPESATLSKTQLRQSQRSKSTKSGSKRTGKRPETSPDLFPDGMTDYAASNRLIWEGANILTQGSDLPWLTSEEGEAYYKSLVAKGKGYISFWLSDDLYAKDPSVLERDLAIALIEQFDLRATCLHLIYAAHATQLNRPWEQSFTISDTQLEQYLGLNKNKKLNKQQKLTLMLDLAKQPCHLLVYVSWPEQGRIPTFSVSRTWLWEIAEPILHFQECIANDEGETAGEKQQLVGFTLNIRCGAWAKYFLNEQMRAQKQAYYEYCILSKTLIQDIMATYHHYEGAARLMTWLLFKTKINRNSPLIAESLLRIAFGEPALQVAKTDSKARAKLVESWVKTVKALLSRGWQITPDPNTYPMEYWVEGDAVEPSLFAQIPDDPDLAVEFWAKDAAAAQGERLTDKTRRIHGKFNRLLSARLWIQPPEAIANRLNEIDESRRRYHREIESKKGSVITPVPAHLSAAIAKPVLQKIDSAELLKQMRIAKGLSQSQLASKIGRSASWVKMVETGKRNIQPQDHAILLSVLS
;
A
#
# COMPACT_ATOMS: atom_id res chain seq x y z
N MET A 1 61.34 -20.20 35.08
CA MET A 1 61.76 -20.41 33.67
C MET A 1 60.75 -19.73 32.78
N THR A 2 61.23 -18.70 32.10
CA THR A 2 60.55 -17.72 31.28
C THR A 2 60.06 -18.31 29.96
N SER A 3 58.84 -17.96 29.51
CA SER A 3 58.48 -18.08 28.09
C SER A 3 57.88 -16.78 27.59
N ASN A 4 58.47 -16.31 26.50
CA ASN A 4 58.43 -14.97 25.98
C ASN A 4 57.21 -14.72 25.08
N ARG A 5 56.78 -13.47 25.12
CA ARG A 5 55.76 -12.82 24.29
C ARG A 5 56.39 -12.43 22.96
N ALA A 6 55.85 -12.89 21.83
CA ALA A 6 56.16 -12.36 20.50
C ALA A 6 54.86 -11.86 19.84
N LYS A 7 54.84 -10.56 19.55
CA LYS A 7 53.84 -9.91 18.69
C LYS A 7 54.36 -10.00 17.25
N THR A 8 53.53 -10.50 16.34
CA THR A 8 53.80 -10.43 14.90
C THR A 8 52.68 -9.63 14.25
N THR A 9 53.04 -8.46 13.76
CA THR A 9 52.23 -7.56 12.94
C THR A 9 52.25 -8.09 11.50
N GLN A 10 51.10 -8.37 10.90
CA GLN A 10 50.98 -8.65 9.47
C GLN A 10 50.01 -7.66 8.82
N THR A 11 50.58 -6.90 7.90
CA THR A 11 50.00 -5.84 7.07
C THR A 11 49.10 -6.46 5.98
N GLN A 12 47.88 -5.94 5.82
CA GLN A 12 47.00 -6.30 4.70
C GLN A 12 47.43 -5.57 3.40
N PRO A 13 47.35 -6.22 2.23
CA PRO A 13 47.57 -5.56 0.94
C PRO A 13 46.29 -4.90 0.41
N GLU A 14 46.45 -3.68 -0.13
CA GLU A 14 45.43 -2.95 -0.90
C GLU A 14 45.06 -3.70 -2.19
N MET A 15 43.76 -3.93 -2.41
CA MET A 15 43.21 -4.32 -3.70
C MET A 15 42.57 -3.10 -4.37
N LYS A 16 43.08 -2.77 -5.56
CA LYS A 16 42.62 -1.70 -6.46
C LYS A 16 41.25 -2.03 -7.05
N SER A 17 40.35 -1.05 -7.06
CA SER A 17 39.08 -1.07 -7.80
C SER A 17 39.32 -0.86 -9.31
N PRO A 18 38.54 -1.50 -10.20
CA PRO A 18 38.66 -1.30 -11.64
C PRO A 18 37.94 -0.02 -12.12
N GLU A 19 38.57 0.65 -13.08
CA GLU A 19 38.10 1.85 -13.77
C GLU A 19 36.93 1.54 -14.73
N ILE A 20 35.87 2.36 -14.69
CA ILE A 20 34.78 2.34 -15.68
C ILE A 20 35.11 3.38 -16.75
N SER A 21 35.15 2.92 -17.99
CA SER A 21 35.42 3.70 -19.20
C SER A 21 34.19 4.51 -19.60
N THR A 22 34.36 5.82 -19.74
CA THR A 22 33.36 6.75 -20.29
C THR A 22 33.35 6.68 -21.81
N VAL A 23 32.18 6.41 -22.40
CA VAL A 23 31.91 6.56 -23.84
C VAL A 23 31.49 8.01 -24.11
N ASN A 24 32.23 8.71 -24.96
CA ASN A 24 31.90 10.06 -25.43
C ASN A 24 30.81 9.99 -26.51
N VAL A 25 29.81 10.87 -26.42
CA VAL A 25 28.87 11.15 -27.51
C VAL A 25 29.14 12.57 -28.00
N GLU A 26 29.59 12.69 -29.25
CA GLU A 26 29.77 13.98 -29.94
C GLU A 26 28.41 14.59 -30.32
N VAL A 27 28.21 15.86 -29.99
CA VAL A 27 27.09 16.67 -30.45
C VAL A 27 27.61 17.59 -31.56
N VAL A 28 27.15 17.35 -32.78
CA VAL A 28 27.35 18.24 -33.94
C VAL A 28 26.28 19.35 -33.88
N THR A 29 26.71 20.61 -33.88
CA THR A 29 25.83 21.78 -34.06
C THR A 29 26.23 22.53 -35.32
N ASP A 30 25.35 22.54 -36.32
CA ASP A 30 25.40 23.48 -37.45
C ASP A 30 24.63 24.77 -37.08
N GLU A 31 25.31 25.92 -37.17
CA GLU A 31 24.68 27.24 -37.24
C GLU A 31 24.33 27.62 -38.68
N PRO A 32 23.41 28.57 -38.88
CA PRO A 32 23.69 29.59 -39.88
C PRO A 32 23.48 31.04 -39.43
N GLU A 33 24.22 31.89 -40.12
CA GLU A 33 24.58 33.27 -39.86
C GLU A 33 23.50 34.34 -40.16
N SER A 34 23.67 35.47 -39.45
CA SER A 34 23.54 36.87 -39.90
C SER A 34 22.16 37.52 -40.10
N ALA A 35 21.96 38.66 -39.42
CA ALA A 35 21.81 39.97 -40.08
C ALA A 35 21.79 41.12 -39.05
N THR A 36 22.70 42.07 -39.27
CA THR A 36 22.91 43.40 -38.66
C THR A 36 21.70 44.34 -38.72
N LEU A 37 21.58 45.26 -37.74
CA LEU A 37 21.49 46.72 -37.97
C LEU A 37 21.46 47.58 -36.68
N SER A 38 22.48 48.45 -36.61
CA SER A 38 22.54 49.85 -36.13
C SER A 38 21.94 50.29 -34.78
N LYS A 39 22.87 50.75 -33.92
CA LYS A 39 22.72 51.70 -32.81
C LYS A 39 22.14 53.04 -33.29
N THR A 40 21.10 53.57 -32.65
CA THR A 40 20.99 55.01 -32.31
C THR A 40 19.94 55.18 -31.21
N GLN A 41 20.35 55.80 -30.11
CA GLN A 41 19.59 56.48 -29.04
C GLN A 41 20.02 56.01 -27.64
N LEU A 42 21.23 56.46 -27.32
CA LEU A 42 21.74 56.60 -25.97
C LEU A 42 21.41 58.02 -25.51
N ARG A 43 20.89 58.14 -24.28
CA ARG A 43 21.03 59.26 -23.32
C ARG A 43 19.72 59.91 -22.87
N GLN A 44 19.27 59.48 -21.70
CA GLN A 44 19.16 60.22 -20.44
C GLN A 44 18.64 59.17 -19.44
N SER A 45 19.23 58.84 -18.30
CA SER A 45 20.00 59.61 -17.32
C SER A 45 20.81 58.60 -16.49
N GLN A 46 22.09 58.91 -16.26
CA GLN A 46 22.96 58.20 -15.33
C GLN A 46 22.75 58.75 -13.91
N ARG A 47 22.40 57.89 -12.94
CA ARG A 47 23.05 57.82 -11.61
C ARG A 47 22.44 56.74 -10.72
N SER A 48 23.08 55.58 -10.71
CA SER A 48 23.59 54.90 -9.50
C SER A 48 24.23 53.58 -9.92
N LYS A 49 25.56 53.51 -9.78
CA LYS A 49 26.33 52.28 -9.92
C LYS A 49 26.27 51.55 -8.58
N SER A 50 25.66 50.38 -8.56
CA SER A 50 26.19 49.25 -7.80
C SER A 50 26.00 47.98 -8.64
N THR A 51 27.03 47.15 -8.57
CA THR A 51 27.38 46.05 -9.45
C THR A 51 26.28 44.99 -9.56
N LYS A 52 25.63 44.92 -10.73
CA LYS A 52 24.79 43.77 -11.11
C LYS A 52 25.70 42.59 -11.41
N SER A 53 25.77 41.67 -10.45
CA SER A 53 26.19 40.29 -10.68
C SER A 53 25.39 39.71 -11.85
N GLY A 54 26.10 39.07 -12.78
CA GLY A 54 25.55 38.51 -14.01
C GLY A 54 24.49 37.47 -13.72
N SER A 55 23.23 37.82 -13.98
CA SER A 55 22.15 36.85 -14.09
C SER A 55 22.36 36.07 -15.38
N LYS A 56 23.16 34.99 -15.30
CA LYS A 56 23.22 33.95 -16.33
C LYS A 56 21.79 33.42 -16.52
N ARG A 57 21.32 33.40 -17.76
CA ARG A 57 20.02 32.85 -18.19
C ARG A 57 19.79 31.48 -17.54
N THR A 58 18.93 31.42 -16.53
CA THR A 58 18.37 30.15 -16.07
C THR A 58 17.36 29.72 -17.14
N GLY A 59 17.57 28.57 -17.76
CA GLY A 59 16.58 27.97 -18.65
C GLY A 59 15.23 27.89 -17.92
N LYS A 60 14.14 28.25 -18.61
CA LYS A 60 12.79 28.22 -18.03
C LYS A 60 12.49 26.77 -17.64
N ARG A 61 12.28 26.51 -16.33
CA ARG A 61 11.94 25.17 -15.85
C ARG A 61 10.62 24.70 -16.50
N PRO A 62 10.48 23.39 -16.81
CA PRO A 62 9.23 22.84 -17.30
C PRO A 62 8.09 23.11 -16.33
N GLU A 63 6.87 23.23 -16.84
CA GLU A 63 5.69 23.36 -16.01
C GLU A 63 5.40 22.03 -15.31
N THR A 64 5.20 22.11 -13.99
CA THR A 64 4.94 20.94 -13.15
C THR A 64 3.45 20.62 -13.11
N SER A 65 3.11 19.35 -12.89
CA SER A 65 1.75 18.93 -12.60
C SER A 65 1.21 19.59 -11.32
N PRO A 66 -0.13 19.70 -11.17
CA PRO A 66 -0.76 20.30 -10.00
C PRO A 66 -0.31 19.67 -8.68
N ASP A 67 -0.46 20.41 -7.58
CA ASP A 67 -0.14 19.89 -6.27
C ASP A 67 -1.06 18.71 -5.89
N LEU A 68 -0.47 17.64 -5.34
CA LEU A 68 -1.23 16.47 -4.88
C LEU A 68 -2.13 16.76 -3.68
N PHE A 69 -1.78 17.70 -2.82
CA PHE A 69 -2.51 17.91 -1.57
C PHE A 69 -3.04 19.35 -1.51
N PRO A 70 -4.01 19.71 -2.38
CA PRO A 70 -4.56 21.06 -2.42
C PRO A 70 -5.28 21.43 -1.11
N ASP A 71 -5.84 20.44 -0.41
CA ASP A 71 -6.39 20.58 0.94
C ASP A 71 -5.33 20.47 2.05
N GLY A 72 -4.06 20.22 1.68
CA GLY A 72 -2.92 20.00 2.55
C GLY A 72 -2.87 18.62 3.21
N MET A 73 -3.87 17.76 3.01
CA MET A 73 -4.12 16.59 3.85
C MET A 73 -4.15 15.27 3.07
N THR A 74 -5.04 15.14 2.07
CA THR A 74 -5.35 13.85 1.45
C THR A 74 -5.76 13.97 -0.01
N ASP A 75 -5.38 12.97 -0.82
CA ASP A 75 -5.86 12.83 -2.21
C ASP A 75 -6.06 11.35 -2.57
N TYR A 76 -6.60 11.10 -3.75
CA TYR A 76 -6.71 9.76 -4.32
C TYR A 76 -5.35 9.26 -4.78
N ALA A 77 -5.15 7.95 -4.66
CA ALA A 77 -4.02 7.26 -5.26
C ALA A 77 -4.46 5.91 -5.81
N ALA A 78 -3.85 5.47 -6.92
CA ALA A 78 -4.11 4.16 -7.49
C ALA A 78 -3.85 3.06 -6.43
N SER A 79 -4.77 2.11 -6.30
CA SER A 79 -4.71 1.05 -5.27
C SER A 79 -4.91 -0.36 -5.82
N ASN A 80 -4.78 -0.50 -7.15
CA ASN A 80 -4.87 -1.79 -7.81
C ASN A 80 -3.75 -2.73 -7.35
N ARG A 81 -3.89 -4.01 -7.71
CA ARG A 81 -2.96 -5.06 -7.26
C ARG A 81 -1.50 -4.81 -7.68
N LEU A 82 -1.24 -4.16 -8.81
CA LEU A 82 0.14 -3.86 -9.23
C LEU A 82 0.78 -2.84 -8.31
N ILE A 83 0.04 -1.78 -7.94
CA ILE A 83 0.54 -0.75 -7.03
C ILE A 83 0.78 -1.34 -5.65
N TRP A 84 -0.11 -2.20 -5.15
CA TRP A 84 0.10 -2.88 -3.88
C TRP A 84 1.34 -3.78 -3.92
N GLU A 85 1.49 -4.64 -4.93
CA GLU A 85 2.65 -5.53 -5.00
C GLU A 85 3.96 -4.79 -5.25
N GLY A 86 3.95 -3.72 -6.05
CA GLY A 86 5.11 -2.82 -6.19
C GLY A 86 5.52 -2.20 -4.85
N ALA A 87 4.55 -1.80 -4.03
CA ALA A 87 4.84 -1.32 -2.67
C ALA A 87 5.39 -2.42 -1.77
N ASN A 88 4.91 -3.67 -1.90
CA ASN A 88 5.50 -4.81 -1.16
C ASN A 88 6.95 -5.04 -1.58
N ILE A 89 7.27 -4.98 -2.88
CA ILE A 89 8.64 -5.12 -3.39
C ILE A 89 9.56 -4.03 -2.81
N LEU A 90 9.14 -2.77 -2.88
CA LEU A 90 9.93 -1.64 -2.39
C LEU A 90 10.10 -1.62 -0.86
N THR A 91 9.20 -2.26 -0.11
CA THR A 91 9.25 -2.29 1.36
C THR A 91 9.88 -3.55 1.95
N GLN A 92 9.72 -4.71 1.30
CA GLN A 92 10.21 -6.00 1.79
C GLN A 92 11.45 -6.50 1.03
N GLY A 93 11.70 -5.98 -0.18
CA GLY A 93 12.91 -6.28 -0.93
C GLY A 93 13.16 -7.78 -1.11
N SER A 94 14.33 -8.23 -0.63
CA SER A 94 14.80 -9.62 -0.75
C SER A 94 14.08 -10.59 0.19
N ASP A 95 13.28 -10.10 1.15
CA ASP A 95 12.43 -10.94 2.02
C ASP A 95 11.28 -11.60 1.24
N LEU A 96 10.97 -11.12 0.04
CA LEU A 96 9.96 -11.72 -0.83
C LEU A 96 10.46 -13.00 -1.51
N PRO A 97 9.55 -13.93 -1.86
CA PRO A 97 9.91 -15.19 -2.50
C PRO A 97 10.23 -14.99 -3.99
N TRP A 98 11.44 -14.48 -4.28
CA TRP A 98 11.95 -14.34 -5.65
C TRP A 98 12.23 -15.71 -6.27
N LEU A 99 11.73 -15.90 -7.49
CA LEU A 99 11.90 -17.10 -8.31
C LEU A 99 12.92 -16.83 -9.42
N THR A 100 13.38 -17.88 -10.09
CA THR A 100 14.27 -17.79 -11.25
C THR A 100 13.60 -18.41 -12.46
N SER A 101 13.67 -17.72 -13.59
CA SER A 101 13.16 -18.23 -14.87
C SER A 101 14.13 -19.26 -15.46
N GLU A 102 13.71 -19.94 -16.52
CA GLU A 102 14.59 -20.85 -17.28
C GLU A 102 15.79 -20.11 -17.89
N GLU A 103 15.65 -18.82 -18.16
CA GLU A 103 16.67 -17.93 -18.72
C GLU A 103 17.58 -17.32 -17.63
N GLY A 104 17.42 -17.70 -16.36
CA GLY A 104 18.23 -17.18 -15.25
C GLY A 104 17.79 -15.83 -14.68
N GLU A 105 16.69 -15.25 -15.17
CA GLU A 105 16.13 -13.98 -14.70
C GLU A 105 15.46 -14.14 -13.32
N ALA A 106 15.68 -13.21 -12.38
CA ALA A 106 14.89 -13.17 -11.15
C ALA A 106 13.52 -12.53 -11.38
N TYR A 107 12.47 -13.13 -10.81
CA TYR A 107 11.13 -12.55 -10.85
C TYR A 107 10.31 -12.85 -9.60
N TYR A 108 9.42 -11.93 -9.24
CA TYR A 108 8.44 -12.11 -8.18
C TYR A 108 7.05 -12.32 -8.79
N LYS A 109 6.33 -13.37 -8.34
CA LYS A 109 5.00 -13.73 -8.87
C LYS A 109 3.93 -13.62 -7.80
N SER A 110 2.94 -12.75 -8.03
CA SER A 110 1.75 -12.62 -7.19
C SER A 110 0.54 -13.24 -7.88
N LEU A 111 -0.10 -14.22 -7.23
CA LEU A 111 -1.30 -14.87 -7.73
C LEU A 111 -2.54 -14.00 -7.50
N VAL A 112 -3.47 -14.02 -8.46
CA VAL A 112 -4.78 -13.34 -8.36
C VAL A 112 -5.93 -14.30 -8.60
N ALA A 113 -7.14 -13.93 -8.17
CA ALA A 113 -8.37 -14.70 -8.38
C ALA A 113 -8.28 -16.19 -7.98
N LYS A 114 -7.68 -16.48 -6.81
CA LYS A 114 -7.42 -17.85 -6.34
C LYS A 114 -6.55 -18.67 -7.29
N GLY A 115 -5.55 -18.04 -7.92
CA GLY A 115 -4.58 -18.70 -8.80
C GLY A 115 -5.00 -18.80 -10.27
N LYS A 116 -6.16 -18.26 -10.66
CA LYS A 116 -6.60 -18.25 -12.08
C LYS A 116 -5.84 -17.25 -12.95
N GLY A 117 -5.10 -16.34 -12.35
CA GLY A 117 -4.17 -15.46 -13.03
C GLY A 117 -3.07 -15.01 -12.11
N TYR A 118 -2.18 -14.16 -12.62
CA TYR A 118 -1.00 -13.72 -11.91
C TYR A 118 -0.47 -12.40 -12.45
N ILE A 119 0.32 -11.75 -11.61
CA ILE A 119 1.18 -10.64 -11.97
C ILE A 119 2.61 -11.08 -11.69
N SER A 120 3.51 -10.83 -12.63
CA SER A 120 4.93 -11.09 -12.46
C SER A 120 5.70 -9.78 -12.54
N PHE A 121 6.70 -9.63 -11.67
CA PHE A 121 7.59 -8.49 -11.60
C PHE A 121 9.02 -8.93 -11.88
N TRP A 122 9.72 -8.15 -12.69
CA TRP A 122 11.16 -8.28 -12.97
C TRP A 122 11.85 -6.95 -12.70
N LEU A 123 13.17 -6.96 -12.79
CA LEU A 123 14.00 -5.79 -12.61
C LEU A 123 14.80 -5.48 -13.85
N SER A 124 14.99 -4.18 -14.09
CA SER A 124 15.88 -3.63 -15.10
C SER A 124 16.68 -2.50 -14.47
N ASP A 125 17.96 -2.38 -14.80
CA ASP A 125 18.80 -1.22 -14.47
C ASP A 125 18.79 -0.16 -15.59
N ASP A 126 18.24 -0.49 -16.76
CA ASP A 126 18.17 0.39 -17.93
C ASP A 126 16.96 1.33 -17.89
N LEU A 127 16.99 2.28 -16.95
CA LEU A 127 15.88 3.18 -16.63
C LEU A 127 15.42 4.11 -17.77
N TYR A 128 16.21 4.23 -18.85
CA TYR A 128 15.96 5.17 -19.94
C TYR A 128 15.80 4.47 -21.30
N ALA A 129 16.01 3.16 -21.37
CA ALA A 129 15.70 2.42 -22.59
C ALA A 129 14.20 2.31 -22.83
N LYS A 130 13.86 2.43 -24.11
CA LYS A 130 12.51 2.19 -24.60
C LYS A 130 12.07 0.73 -24.41
N ASP A 131 13.01 -0.19 -24.62
CA ASP A 131 12.83 -1.65 -24.50
C ASP A 131 13.84 -2.20 -23.48
N PRO A 132 13.52 -2.18 -22.18
CA PRO A 132 14.46 -2.53 -21.12
C PRO A 132 14.81 -4.02 -21.10
N SER A 133 16.10 -4.30 -20.91
CA SER A 133 16.58 -5.65 -20.58
C SER A 133 16.20 -6.03 -19.16
N VAL A 134 16.03 -7.32 -18.92
CA VAL A 134 15.81 -7.88 -17.58
C VAL A 134 17.14 -8.31 -16.99
N LEU A 135 17.32 -8.03 -15.70
CA LEU A 135 18.49 -8.44 -14.95
C LEU A 135 18.48 -9.95 -14.66
N GLU A 136 19.66 -10.56 -14.81
CA GLU A 136 19.94 -11.89 -14.28
C GLU A 136 19.82 -11.92 -12.75
N ARG A 137 19.65 -13.13 -12.20
CA ARG A 137 19.32 -13.32 -10.77
C ARG A 137 20.24 -12.55 -9.83
N ASP A 138 21.55 -12.69 -9.96
CA ASP A 138 22.49 -12.15 -8.97
C ASP A 138 22.51 -10.61 -9.01
N LEU A 139 22.44 -10.02 -10.20
CA LEU A 139 22.34 -8.56 -10.38
C LEU A 139 21.00 -8.02 -9.87
N ALA A 140 19.91 -8.74 -10.15
CA ALA A 140 18.58 -8.38 -9.68
C ALA A 140 18.50 -8.39 -8.14
N ILE A 141 19.05 -9.42 -7.49
CA ILE A 141 19.09 -9.50 -6.02
C ILE A 141 19.97 -8.38 -5.45
N ALA A 142 21.15 -8.11 -6.04
CA ALA A 142 22.01 -7.01 -5.61
C ALA A 142 21.33 -5.63 -5.74
N LEU A 143 20.51 -5.43 -6.79
CA LEU A 143 19.73 -4.21 -6.96
C LEU A 143 18.62 -4.10 -5.90
N ILE A 144 17.93 -5.20 -5.59
CA ILE A 144 16.88 -5.23 -4.55
C ILE A 144 17.44 -4.90 -3.17
N GLU A 145 18.64 -5.39 -2.85
CA GLU A 145 19.30 -5.09 -1.57
C GLU A 145 19.66 -3.61 -1.41
N GLN A 146 19.72 -2.86 -2.52
CA GLN A 146 19.92 -1.41 -2.52
C GLN A 146 18.61 -0.62 -2.42
N PHE A 147 17.45 -1.28 -2.51
CA PHE A 147 16.17 -0.58 -2.38
C PHE A 147 16.02 -0.01 -0.98
N ASP A 148 15.64 1.26 -0.94
CA ASP A 148 15.34 1.98 0.27
C ASP A 148 13.82 1.98 0.46
N LEU A 149 13.36 1.59 1.64
CA LEU A 149 11.94 1.53 1.98
C LEU A 149 11.20 2.82 1.61
N ARG A 150 11.87 3.98 1.73
CA ARG A 150 11.32 5.30 1.40
C ARG A 150 10.97 5.48 -0.07
N ALA A 151 11.53 4.68 -0.99
CA ALA A 151 11.14 4.69 -2.39
C ALA A 151 9.65 4.34 -2.59
N THR A 152 9.07 3.61 -1.64
CA THR A 152 7.63 3.39 -1.58
C THR A 152 6.84 4.70 -1.52
N CYS A 153 7.37 5.75 -0.87
CA CYS A 153 6.73 7.06 -0.87
C CYS A 153 6.64 7.64 -2.29
N LEU A 154 7.69 7.49 -3.10
CA LEU A 154 7.72 7.97 -4.48
C LEU A 154 6.75 7.16 -5.34
N HIS A 155 6.71 5.85 -5.15
CA HIS A 155 5.72 4.97 -5.78
C HIS A 155 4.27 5.38 -5.47
N LEU A 156 3.97 5.74 -4.21
CA LEU A 156 2.64 6.22 -3.81
C LEU A 156 2.33 7.62 -4.37
N ILE A 157 3.32 8.52 -4.45
CA ILE A 157 3.19 9.83 -5.10
C ILE A 157 2.88 9.67 -6.59
N TYR A 158 3.56 8.73 -7.28
CA TYR A 158 3.27 8.42 -8.68
C TYR A 158 1.88 7.84 -8.86
N ALA A 159 1.47 6.93 -7.96
CA ALA A 159 0.12 6.39 -7.93
C ALA A 159 -0.94 7.47 -7.73
N ALA A 160 -0.65 8.54 -6.98
CA ALA A 160 -1.53 9.70 -6.81
C ALA A 160 -1.64 10.54 -8.08
N HIS A 161 -0.51 10.97 -8.65
CA HIS A 161 -0.51 11.76 -9.89
C HIS A 161 -1.17 11.00 -11.05
N ALA A 162 -0.96 9.68 -11.14
CA ALA A 162 -1.61 8.85 -12.16
C ALA A 162 -3.15 8.93 -12.10
N THR A 163 -3.74 9.14 -10.92
CA THR A 163 -5.21 9.28 -10.79
C THR A 163 -5.74 10.64 -11.22
N GLN A 164 -4.88 11.65 -11.32
CA GLN A 164 -5.24 12.99 -11.81
C GLN A 164 -5.24 13.08 -13.35
N LEU A 165 -4.75 12.04 -14.04
CA LEU A 165 -4.72 11.98 -15.50
C LEU A 165 -6.00 11.34 -16.06
N ASN A 166 -6.51 11.88 -17.17
CA ASN A 166 -7.69 11.35 -17.85
C ASN A 166 -7.39 10.01 -18.56
N ARG A 167 -6.18 9.90 -19.14
CA ARG A 167 -5.70 8.72 -19.87
C ARG A 167 -4.29 8.37 -19.42
N PRO A 168 -4.12 7.81 -18.20
CA PRO A 168 -2.79 7.61 -17.60
C PRO A 168 -1.87 6.66 -18.40
N TRP A 169 -2.42 5.86 -19.31
CA TRP A 169 -1.68 4.95 -20.20
C TRP A 169 -1.13 5.62 -21.47
N GLU A 170 -1.49 6.87 -21.74
CA GLU A 170 -1.01 7.67 -22.88
C GLU A 170 -0.33 8.96 -22.42
N GLN A 171 -0.75 9.49 -21.27
CA GLN A 171 -0.25 10.73 -20.70
C GLN A 171 0.87 10.47 -19.69
N SER A 172 1.63 11.51 -19.42
CA SER A 172 2.65 11.56 -18.37
C SER A 172 2.37 12.74 -17.43
N PHE A 173 3.03 12.74 -16.28
CA PHE A 173 2.98 13.84 -15.32
C PHE A 173 4.39 14.31 -14.99
N THR A 174 4.53 15.59 -14.67
CA THR A 174 5.81 16.24 -14.43
C THR A 174 5.94 16.61 -12.97
N ILE A 175 6.98 16.11 -12.29
CA ILE A 175 7.23 16.38 -10.88
C ILE A 175 8.62 16.98 -10.67
N SER A 176 8.70 18.05 -9.88
CA SER A 176 9.95 18.74 -9.57
C SER A 176 10.57 18.30 -8.23
N ASP A 177 11.88 18.52 -8.08
CA ASP A 177 12.59 18.36 -6.82
C ASP A 177 11.94 19.14 -5.65
N THR A 178 11.38 20.31 -5.94
CA THR A 178 10.74 21.17 -4.93
C THR A 178 9.41 20.58 -4.44
N GLN A 179 8.60 20.00 -5.33
CA GLN A 179 7.38 19.28 -4.94
C GLN A 179 7.72 18.04 -4.11
N LEU A 180 8.71 17.26 -4.54
CA LEU A 180 9.18 16.09 -3.80
C LEU A 180 9.68 16.45 -2.41
N GLU A 181 10.46 17.53 -2.27
CA GLU A 181 10.96 17.99 -0.98
C GLU A 181 9.82 18.31 -0.01
N GLN A 182 8.71 18.88 -0.52
CA GLN A 182 7.51 19.18 0.28
C GLN A 182 6.67 17.95 0.63
N TYR A 183 6.46 17.02 -0.32
CA TYR A 183 5.69 15.79 -0.08
C TYR A 183 6.39 14.90 0.94
N LEU A 184 7.69 14.70 0.77
CA LEU A 184 8.52 13.87 1.65
C LEU A 184 8.82 14.55 3.00
N GLY A 185 8.45 15.83 3.18
CA GLY A 185 8.72 16.59 4.41
C GLY A 185 10.20 16.91 4.63
N LEU A 186 11.03 16.79 3.59
CA LEU A 186 12.47 17.04 3.65
C LEU A 186 12.78 18.54 3.79
N ASN A 187 11.84 19.42 3.44
CA ASN A 187 11.96 20.86 3.68
C ASN A 187 12.12 21.21 5.17
N LYS A 188 11.52 20.40 6.06
CA LYS A 188 11.66 20.54 7.52
C LYS A 188 12.95 19.91 8.07
N ASN A 189 13.60 19.04 7.29
CA ASN A 189 14.82 18.37 7.70
C ASN A 189 16.02 19.31 7.57
N LYS A 190 16.57 19.71 8.73
CA LYS A 190 17.76 20.57 8.83
C LYS A 190 19.09 19.80 8.88
N LYS A 191 19.07 18.46 8.96
CA LYS A 191 20.27 17.63 9.05
C LYS A 191 20.95 17.43 7.69
N LEU A 192 20.18 17.42 6.61
CA LEU A 192 20.68 17.24 5.25
C LEU A 192 20.86 18.60 4.56
N ASN A 193 22.01 18.78 3.91
CA ASN A 193 22.23 19.92 3.03
C ASN A 193 21.45 19.77 1.70
N LYS A 194 21.38 20.85 0.90
CA LYS A 194 20.63 20.85 -0.36
C LYS A 194 21.09 19.73 -1.31
N GLN A 195 22.40 19.50 -1.45
CA GLN A 195 22.94 18.48 -2.34
C GLN A 195 22.55 17.07 -1.91
N GLN A 196 22.64 16.78 -0.61
CA GLN A 196 22.26 15.50 -0.02
C GLN A 196 20.77 15.23 -0.21
N LYS A 197 19.91 16.25 -0.05
CA LYS A 197 18.48 16.11 -0.33
C LYS A 197 18.20 15.81 -1.80
N LEU A 198 18.83 16.55 -2.72
CA LEU A 198 18.65 16.33 -4.16
C LEU A 198 19.08 14.94 -4.59
N THR A 199 20.25 14.49 -4.14
CA THR A 199 20.79 13.16 -4.43
C THR A 199 19.85 12.08 -3.89
N LEU A 200 19.47 12.19 -2.61
CA LEU A 200 18.51 11.29 -1.98
C LEU A 200 17.18 11.21 -2.73
N MET A 201 16.58 12.35 -3.08
CA MET A 201 15.28 12.36 -3.77
C MET A 201 15.37 11.76 -5.16
N LEU A 202 16.46 12.02 -5.89
CA LEU A 202 16.67 11.45 -7.23
C LEU A 202 16.87 9.94 -7.16
N ASP A 203 17.65 9.45 -6.19
CA ASP A 203 17.89 8.02 -6.00
C ASP A 203 16.59 7.30 -5.62
N LEU A 204 15.81 7.86 -4.67
CA LEU A 204 14.51 7.30 -4.29
C LEU A 204 13.49 7.30 -5.45
N ALA A 205 13.52 8.33 -6.31
CA ALA A 205 12.61 8.47 -7.45
C ALA A 205 12.86 7.43 -8.55
N LYS A 206 14.11 6.99 -8.71
CA LYS A 206 14.49 5.96 -9.69
C LYS A 206 14.01 4.56 -9.29
N GLN A 207 13.99 4.26 -7.99
CA GLN A 207 13.76 2.89 -7.51
C GLN A 207 12.44 2.24 -7.96
N PRO A 208 11.28 2.91 -7.90
CA PRO A 208 10.02 2.35 -8.43
C PRO A 208 10.06 2.11 -9.94
N CYS A 209 10.94 2.81 -10.66
CA CYS A 209 11.08 2.73 -12.10
C CYS A 209 11.96 1.55 -12.55
N HIS A 210 12.67 0.86 -11.65
CA HIS A 210 13.36 -0.40 -11.98
C HIS A 210 12.38 -1.57 -12.18
N LEU A 211 11.11 -1.42 -11.81
CA LEU A 211 10.11 -2.49 -11.84
C LEU A 211 9.50 -2.64 -13.23
N LEU A 212 9.64 -3.84 -13.80
CA LEU A 212 8.88 -4.30 -14.97
C LEU A 212 7.74 -5.20 -14.53
N VAL A 213 6.62 -5.15 -15.25
CA VAL A 213 5.43 -5.92 -14.92
C VAL A 213 4.82 -6.62 -16.12
N TYR A 214 4.40 -7.86 -15.90
CA TYR A 214 3.52 -8.62 -16.79
C TYR A 214 2.22 -8.94 -16.05
N VAL A 215 1.10 -8.85 -16.75
CA VAL A 215 -0.22 -9.14 -16.18
C VAL A 215 -0.91 -10.21 -17.00
N SER A 216 -1.35 -11.28 -16.33
CA SER A 216 -2.33 -12.23 -16.85
C SER A 216 -3.57 -12.16 -15.97
N TRP A 217 -4.58 -11.42 -16.41
CA TRP A 217 -5.80 -11.18 -15.64
C TRP A 217 -6.94 -12.07 -16.11
N PRO A 218 -7.50 -12.92 -15.24
CA PRO A 218 -8.62 -13.78 -15.61
C PRO A 218 -9.91 -12.96 -15.66
N GLU A 219 -10.93 -13.52 -16.31
CA GLU A 219 -12.28 -12.96 -16.24
C GLU A 219 -12.75 -12.86 -14.78
N GLN A 220 -13.26 -11.69 -14.39
CA GLN A 220 -13.86 -11.48 -13.07
C GLN A 220 -15.15 -10.67 -13.19
N GLY A 221 -16.26 -11.30 -12.81
CA GLY A 221 -17.58 -10.68 -12.86
C GLY A 221 -18.01 -10.41 -14.30
N ARG A 222 -17.97 -9.15 -14.73
CA ARG A 222 -18.33 -8.73 -16.10
C ARG A 222 -17.14 -8.21 -16.90
N ILE A 223 -15.96 -8.17 -16.28
CA ILE A 223 -14.75 -7.70 -16.95
C ILE A 223 -14.09 -8.93 -17.60
N PRO A 224 -13.88 -8.90 -18.93
CA PRO A 224 -13.29 -10.01 -19.65
C PRO A 224 -11.84 -10.26 -19.23
N THR A 225 -11.31 -11.42 -19.61
CA THR A 225 -9.88 -11.69 -19.45
C THR A 225 -9.05 -10.74 -20.31
N PHE A 226 -7.89 -10.34 -19.81
CA PHE A 226 -6.91 -9.54 -20.55
C PHE A 226 -5.50 -9.86 -20.08
N SER A 227 -4.53 -9.53 -20.92
CA SER A 227 -3.11 -9.60 -20.58
C SER A 227 -2.42 -8.30 -20.95
N VAL A 228 -1.35 -7.99 -20.21
CA VAL A 228 -0.44 -6.88 -20.50
C VAL A 228 0.94 -7.50 -20.66
N SER A 229 1.54 -7.31 -21.85
CA SER A 229 2.92 -7.69 -22.11
C SER A 229 3.87 -6.99 -21.13
N ARG A 230 5.08 -7.55 -20.97
CA ARG A 230 6.12 -6.97 -20.11
C ARG A 230 6.29 -5.49 -20.45
N THR A 231 6.10 -4.62 -19.46
CA THR A 231 6.14 -3.16 -19.58
C THR A 231 6.65 -2.56 -18.28
N TRP A 232 7.12 -1.32 -18.29
CA TRP A 232 7.39 -0.55 -17.08
C TRP A 232 6.20 -0.53 -16.13
N LEU A 233 6.45 -0.62 -14.82
CA LEU A 233 5.46 -0.19 -13.82
C LEU A 233 5.33 1.34 -13.89
N TRP A 234 6.48 2.01 -13.77
CA TRP A 234 6.69 3.44 -13.96
C TRP A 234 7.88 3.65 -14.87
N GLU A 235 7.74 4.55 -15.83
CA GLU A 235 8.78 4.89 -16.78
C GLU A 235 9.21 6.34 -16.58
N ILE A 236 10.52 6.58 -16.55
CA ILE A 236 11.08 7.93 -16.60
C ILE A 236 11.22 8.30 -18.07
N ALA A 237 10.20 8.98 -18.62
CA ALA A 237 10.15 9.29 -20.04
C ALA A 237 11.27 10.27 -20.46
N GLU A 238 11.55 11.28 -19.63
CA GLU A 238 12.65 12.22 -19.86
C GLU A 238 13.08 12.86 -18.52
N PRO A 239 14.32 12.63 -18.04
CA PRO A 239 14.85 13.33 -16.88
C PRO A 239 15.47 14.67 -17.30
N ILE A 240 15.06 15.76 -16.64
CA ILE A 240 15.67 17.07 -16.82
C ILE A 240 16.51 17.37 -15.58
N LEU A 241 17.82 17.14 -15.68
CA LEU A 241 18.78 17.39 -14.61
C LEU A 241 19.38 18.78 -14.78
N HIS A 242 19.43 19.56 -13.69
CA HIS A 242 20.00 20.90 -13.71
C HIS A 242 21.35 20.88 -13.00
N PHE A 243 22.42 21.20 -13.73
CA PHE A 243 23.77 21.29 -13.19
C PHE A 243 24.27 22.74 -13.15
N GLN A 244 25.15 23.02 -12.18
CA GLN A 244 25.89 24.28 -12.08
C GLN A 244 27.39 23.97 -12.06
N GLU A 245 28.15 24.69 -12.88
CA GLU A 245 29.61 24.68 -12.85
C GLU A 245 30.12 25.31 -11.55
N CYS A 246 30.96 24.60 -10.81
CA CYS A 246 31.70 25.17 -9.70
C CYS A 246 32.98 25.84 -10.23
N ILE A 247 33.10 27.16 -10.08
CA ILE A 247 34.36 27.86 -10.35
C ILE A 247 35.30 27.55 -9.18
N ALA A 248 36.49 27.02 -9.47
CA ALA A 248 37.52 26.72 -8.47
C ALA A 248 38.02 28.00 -7.77
N ASN A 249 38.49 27.86 -6.52
CA ASN A 249 39.08 28.95 -5.75
C ASN A 249 40.41 29.42 -6.37
N ASP A 250 40.89 30.60 -5.95
CA ASP A 250 42.08 31.34 -6.44
C ASP A 250 43.45 30.62 -6.37
N GLU A 251 43.49 29.32 -6.03
CA GLU A 251 44.73 28.53 -5.90
C GLU A 251 45.11 27.72 -7.14
N GLY A 252 44.43 27.93 -8.28
CA GLY A 252 44.98 27.52 -9.58
C GLY A 252 45.22 26.02 -9.80
N GLU A 253 44.66 25.15 -8.96
CA GLU A 253 44.62 23.72 -9.24
C GLU A 253 43.46 23.42 -10.20
N THR A 254 43.81 22.97 -11.41
CA THR A 254 42.90 22.38 -12.40
C THR A 254 42.35 21.03 -11.91
N ALA A 255 41.54 21.06 -10.86
CA ALA A 255 40.64 19.96 -10.56
C ALA A 255 39.43 20.11 -11.49
N GLY A 256 39.32 19.21 -12.48
CA GLY A 256 38.35 19.25 -13.57
C GLY A 256 36.94 19.68 -13.17
N GLU A 257 36.29 20.40 -14.07
CA GLU A 257 34.95 21.00 -13.97
C GLU A 257 33.94 20.12 -13.20
N LYS A 258 33.88 20.28 -11.87
CA LYS A 258 32.89 19.56 -11.07
C LYS A 258 31.54 20.22 -11.27
N GLN A 259 30.70 19.59 -12.08
CA GLN A 259 29.30 19.96 -12.24
C GLN A 259 28.50 19.47 -11.03
N GLN A 260 27.85 20.38 -10.31
CA GLN A 260 27.01 20.07 -9.16
C GLN A 260 25.53 20.06 -9.55
N LEU A 261 24.80 18.99 -9.22
CA LEU A 261 23.35 18.92 -9.42
C LEU A 261 22.63 19.94 -8.52
N VAL A 262 21.96 20.93 -9.10
CA VAL A 262 21.27 22.02 -8.38
C VAL A 262 19.74 21.90 -8.34
N GLY A 263 19.19 20.97 -9.11
CA GLY A 263 17.76 20.63 -9.16
C GLY A 263 17.46 19.57 -10.22
N PHE A 264 16.24 19.04 -10.23
CA PHE A 264 15.80 18.13 -11.28
C PHE A 264 14.28 18.17 -11.47
N THR A 265 13.84 17.81 -12.67
CA THR A 265 12.44 17.61 -13.03
C THR A 265 12.31 16.24 -13.70
N LEU A 266 11.34 15.44 -13.26
CA LEU A 266 11.09 14.11 -13.83
C LEU A 266 9.74 14.11 -14.54
N ASN A 267 9.74 13.60 -15.77
CA ASN A 267 8.53 13.26 -16.50
C ASN A 267 8.26 11.77 -16.35
N ILE A 268 7.18 11.40 -15.66
CA ILE A 268 6.85 10.01 -15.32
C ILE A 268 5.62 9.55 -16.09
N ARG A 269 5.70 8.36 -16.68
CA ARG A 269 4.61 7.71 -17.42
C ARG A 269 4.22 6.39 -16.76
N CYS A 270 2.91 6.07 -16.78
CA CYS A 270 2.44 4.77 -16.33
C CYS A 270 2.66 3.72 -17.43
N GLY A 271 2.94 2.48 -17.05
CA GLY A 271 2.91 1.38 -18.00
C GLY A 271 1.53 1.12 -18.62
N ALA A 272 1.50 0.27 -19.64
CA ALA A 272 0.28 -0.12 -20.36
C ALA A 272 -0.81 -0.73 -19.45
N TRP A 273 -0.44 -1.22 -18.27
CA TRP A 273 -1.37 -1.72 -17.25
C TRP A 273 -2.40 -0.67 -16.82
N ALA A 274 -2.07 0.62 -16.86
CA ALA A 274 -2.95 1.69 -16.40
C ALA A 274 -4.26 1.75 -17.20
N LYS A 275 -4.25 1.32 -18.46
CA LYS A 275 -5.45 1.23 -19.31
C LYS A 275 -6.53 0.31 -18.72
N TYR A 276 -6.12 -0.73 -17.99
CA TYR A 276 -7.03 -1.73 -17.45
C TYR A 276 -7.40 -1.48 -15.98
N PHE A 277 -6.61 -0.68 -15.26
CA PHE A 277 -6.81 -0.46 -13.81
C PHE A 277 -7.16 0.97 -13.42
N LEU A 278 -6.99 1.93 -14.33
CA LEU A 278 -7.21 3.37 -14.11
C LEU A 278 -8.03 3.99 -15.25
N ASN A 279 -8.94 3.23 -15.86
CA ASN A 279 -9.81 3.73 -16.94
C ASN A 279 -11.28 3.83 -16.50
N GLU A 280 -11.70 5.04 -16.12
CA GLU A 280 -13.06 5.30 -15.64
C GLU A 280 -14.13 5.04 -16.72
N GLN A 281 -13.83 5.40 -17.98
CA GLN A 281 -14.76 5.22 -19.11
C GLN A 281 -15.00 3.73 -19.40
N MET A 282 -13.93 2.94 -19.51
CA MET A 282 -14.04 1.49 -19.70
C MET A 282 -14.64 0.80 -18.48
N ARG A 283 -14.42 1.33 -17.27
CA ARG A 283 -15.09 0.84 -16.05
C ARG A 283 -16.61 1.05 -16.11
N ALA A 284 -17.08 2.19 -16.62
CA ALA A 284 -18.52 2.41 -16.85
C ALA A 284 -19.10 1.39 -17.85
N GLN A 285 -18.31 1.00 -18.85
CA GLN A 285 -18.65 -0.03 -19.84
C GLN A 285 -18.38 -1.47 -19.35
N LYS A 286 -17.85 -1.63 -18.12
CA LYS A 286 -17.49 -2.92 -17.50
C LYS A 286 -16.40 -3.70 -18.24
N GLN A 287 -15.48 -2.98 -18.88
CA GLN A 287 -14.33 -3.53 -19.62
C GLN A 287 -13.00 -3.35 -18.87
N ALA A 288 -12.97 -2.51 -17.83
CA ALA A 288 -11.77 -2.24 -17.03
C ALA A 288 -12.12 -1.95 -15.57
N TYR A 289 -11.09 -1.86 -14.72
CA TYR A 289 -11.19 -1.42 -13.34
C TYR A 289 -10.82 0.07 -13.21
N TYR A 290 -11.26 0.65 -12.10
CA TYR A 290 -10.80 1.95 -11.63
C TYR A 290 -10.67 1.85 -10.10
N GLU A 291 -9.47 1.48 -9.64
CA GLU A 291 -9.20 1.19 -8.23
C GLU A 291 -8.28 2.22 -7.60
N TYR A 292 -8.80 2.90 -6.58
CA TYR A 292 -8.08 3.93 -5.83
C TYR A 292 -8.21 3.75 -4.31
N CYS A 293 -7.32 4.37 -3.55
CA CYS A 293 -7.35 4.52 -2.10
C CYS A 293 -7.19 6.01 -1.75
N ILE A 294 -7.21 6.33 -0.46
CA ILE A 294 -6.92 7.68 0.05
C ILE A 294 -5.48 7.70 0.55
N LEU A 295 -4.64 8.53 -0.08
CA LEU A 295 -3.28 8.79 0.35
C LEU A 295 -3.26 10.08 1.16
N SER A 296 -2.60 10.06 2.31
CA SER A 296 -2.39 11.26 3.12
C SER A 296 -0.94 11.72 3.03
N LYS A 297 -0.73 13.04 2.99
CA LYS A 297 0.60 13.65 3.09
C LYS A 297 1.30 13.27 4.39
N THR A 298 0.56 13.21 5.49
CA THR A 298 1.08 12.81 6.81
C THR A 298 1.61 11.38 6.78
N LEU A 299 0.92 10.45 6.10
CA LEU A 299 1.37 9.06 5.97
C LEU A 299 2.73 8.97 5.27
N ILE A 300 2.93 9.72 4.18
CA ILE A 300 4.21 9.80 3.46
C ILE A 300 5.31 10.29 4.41
N GLN A 301 5.05 11.37 5.14
CA GLN A 301 6.01 11.96 6.08
C GLN A 301 6.31 11.04 7.26
N ASP A 302 5.32 10.29 7.73
CA ASP A 302 5.47 9.30 8.80
C ASP A 302 6.35 8.12 8.38
N ILE A 303 6.18 7.60 7.15
CA ILE A 303 7.06 6.58 6.58
C ILE A 303 8.50 7.12 6.49
N MET A 304 8.67 8.34 5.94
CA MET A 304 9.96 9.02 5.86
C MET A 304 10.64 9.22 7.21
N ALA A 305 9.88 9.40 8.29
CA ALA A 305 10.40 9.60 9.63
C ALA A 305 10.69 8.29 10.39
N THR A 306 10.05 7.18 10.03
CA THR A 306 10.10 5.92 10.79
C THR A 306 11.05 4.88 10.24
N TYR A 307 11.34 4.91 8.94
CA TYR A 307 12.02 3.81 8.24
C TYR A 307 13.29 3.30 8.95
N HIS A 308 14.14 4.17 9.49
CA HIS A 308 15.38 3.76 10.17
C HIS A 308 15.18 3.13 11.56
N HIS A 309 14.22 3.63 12.35
CA HIS A 309 14.09 3.23 13.76
C HIS A 309 12.98 2.21 13.99
N TYR A 310 11.96 2.23 13.14
CA TYR A 310 10.77 1.40 13.20
C TYR A 310 10.40 0.91 11.80
N GLU A 311 11.34 0.23 11.15
CA GLU A 311 11.17 -0.29 9.78
C GLU A 311 9.87 -1.10 9.64
N GLY A 312 9.60 -2.00 10.58
CA GLY A 312 8.37 -2.80 10.59
C GLY A 312 7.09 -1.94 10.68
N ALA A 313 7.13 -0.79 11.34
CA ALA A 313 6.00 0.15 11.34
C ALA A 313 5.84 0.80 9.97
N ALA A 314 6.94 1.20 9.31
CA ALA A 314 6.89 1.76 7.97
C ALA A 314 6.35 0.75 6.93
N ARG A 315 6.80 -0.51 6.99
CA ARG A 315 6.27 -1.61 6.17
C ARG A 315 4.76 -1.82 6.41
N LEU A 316 4.34 -1.83 7.68
CA LEU A 316 2.92 -1.99 8.03
C LEU A 316 2.06 -0.79 7.61
N MET A 317 2.53 0.44 7.77
CA MET A 317 1.81 1.65 7.32
C MET A 317 1.49 1.58 5.82
N THR A 318 2.50 1.21 5.01
CA THR A 318 2.32 0.98 3.58
C THR A 318 1.32 -0.13 3.31
N TRP A 319 1.45 -1.29 3.94
CA TRP A 319 0.56 -2.42 3.67
C TRP A 319 -0.88 -2.15 4.13
N LEU A 320 -1.05 -1.50 5.27
CA LEU A 320 -2.35 -1.16 5.85
C LEU A 320 -3.10 -0.12 5.02
N LEU A 321 -2.40 0.78 4.30
CA LEU A 321 -3.02 1.69 3.33
C LEU A 321 -3.90 0.94 2.33
N PHE A 322 -3.40 -0.17 1.76
CA PHE A 322 -4.15 -1.01 0.84
C PHE A 322 -5.17 -1.89 1.56
N LYS A 323 -4.79 -2.47 2.70
CA LYS A 323 -5.63 -3.43 3.41
C LYS A 323 -6.92 -2.80 3.96
N THR A 324 -6.81 -1.62 4.55
CA THR A 324 -7.95 -0.91 5.17
C THR A 324 -8.99 -0.50 4.14
N LYS A 325 -8.60 -0.21 2.89
CA LYS A 325 -9.54 0.05 1.80
C LYS A 325 -10.43 -1.15 1.44
N ILE A 326 -9.91 -2.38 1.52
CA ILE A 326 -10.63 -3.58 1.07
C ILE A 326 -11.39 -4.25 2.21
N ASN A 327 -10.83 -4.27 3.42
CA ASN A 327 -11.37 -5.06 4.51
C ASN A 327 -11.19 -4.42 5.90
N ARG A 328 -11.53 -3.14 6.03
CA ARG A 328 -11.47 -2.38 7.30
C ARG A 328 -12.23 -2.98 8.47
N ASN A 329 -13.27 -3.78 8.21
CA ASN A 329 -14.15 -4.34 9.24
C ASN A 329 -13.86 -5.82 9.53
N SER A 330 -12.69 -6.32 9.13
CA SER A 330 -12.28 -7.68 9.50
C SER A 330 -11.04 -7.62 10.37
N PRO A 331 -10.97 -8.46 11.42
CA PRO A 331 -9.76 -8.59 12.22
C PRO A 331 -8.62 -9.14 11.37
N LEU A 332 -7.43 -8.64 11.64
CA LEU A 332 -6.17 -9.09 11.06
C LEU A 332 -5.48 -10.05 12.02
N ILE A 333 -4.79 -11.04 11.48
CA ILE A 333 -4.05 -12.01 12.25
C ILE A 333 -2.64 -11.46 12.50
N ALA A 334 -2.21 -11.44 13.75
CA ALA A 334 -0.91 -10.91 14.16
C ALA A 334 0.26 -11.64 13.48
N GLU A 335 0.19 -12.95 13.22
CA GLU A 335 1.21 -13.65 12.42
C GLU A 335 1.39 -13.03 11.01
N SER A 336 0.30 -12.61 10.37
CA SER A 336 0.40 -11.95 9.06
C SER A 336 1.08 -10.59 9.16
N LEU A 337 0.76 -9.82 10.21
CA LEU A 337 1.37 -8.51 10.45
C LEU A 337 2.86 -8.63 10.81
N LEU A 338 3.23 -9.61 11.63
CA LEU A 338 4.63 -9.92 11.96
C LEU A 338 5.43 -10.27 10.70
N ARG A 339 4.86 -11.09 9.81
CA ARG A 339 5.48 -11.46 8.54
C ARG A 339 5.73 -10.26 7.63
N ILE A 340 4.77 -9.33 7.55
CA ILE A 340 4.92 -8.11 6.75
C ILE A 340 5.96 -7.16 7.38
N ALA A 341 5.93 -7.03 8.70
CA ALA A 341 6.80 -6.11 9.43
C ALA A 341 8.25 -6.56 9.47
N PHE A 342 8.51 -7.86 9.56
CA PHE A 342 9.84 -8.40 9.88
C PHE A 342 10.32 -9.51 8.94
N GLY A 343 9.53 -9.88 7.94
CA GLY A 343 9.85 -10.94 7.00
C GLY A 343 9.51 -12.35 7.51
N GLU A 344 9.33 -13.28 6.57
CA GLU A 344 9.13 -14.70 6.87
C GLU A 344 10.34 -15.34 7.59
N PRO A 345 11.61 -15.06 7.19
CA PRO A 345 12.77 -15.72 7.81
C PRO A 345 12.86 -15.44 9.33
N ALA A 346 12.71 -14.18 9.74
CA ALA A 346 12.76 -13.81 11.15
C ALA A 346 11.64 -14.46 11.97
N LEU A 347 10.43 -14.55 11.39
CA LEU A 347 9.29 -15.20 12.02
C LEU A 347 9.52 -16.71 12.20
N GLN A 348 10.10 -17.39 11.22
CA GLN A 348 10.38 -18.83 11.31
C GLN A 348 11.45 -19.14 12.35
N VAL A 349 12.52 -18.35 12.42
CA VAL A 349 13.55 -18.49 13.47
C VAL A 349 12.95 -18.27 14.87
N ALA A 350 12.06 -17.29 15.03
CA ALA A 350 11.39 -17.00 16.31
C ALA A 350 10.42 -18.11 16.77
N LYS A 351 9.91 -18.94 15.85
CA LYS A 351 9.08 -20.10 16.22
C LYS A 351 9.90 -21.14 16.98
N THR A 352 11.17 -21.34 16.62
CA THR A 352 12.03 -22.36 17.21
C THR A 352 12.96 -21.83 18.30
N ASP A 353 13.49 -20.62 18.16
CA ASP A 353 14.50 -20.05 19.06
C ASP A 353 13.90 -19.04 20.07
N SER A 354 14.16 -19.24 21.36
CA SER A 354 13.58 -18.40 22.42
C SER A 354 14.16 -16.98 22.48
N LYS A 355 15.43 -16.78 22.12
CA LYS A 355 16.07 -15.46 22.12
C LYS A 355 15.58 -14.63 20.93
N ALA A 356 15.53 -15.24 19.75
CA ALA A 356 14.95 -14.63 18.55
C ALA A 356 13.48 -14.26 18.77
N ARG A 357 12.73 -15.15 19.43
CA ARG A 357 11.34 -14.88 19.84
C ARG A 357 11.20 -13.66 20.74
N ALA A 358 12.01 -13.56 21.80
CA ALA A 358 11.96 -12.43 22.70
C ALA A 358 12.25 -11.11 21.97
N LYS A 359 13.27 -11.11 21.10
CA LYS A 359 13.62 -9.95 20.26
C LYS A 359 12.51 -9.58 19.28
N LEU A 360 11.87 -10.56 18.64
CA LEU A 360 10.78 -10.32 17.70
C LEU A 360 9.55 -9.71 18.41
N VAL A 361 9.20 -10.24 19.59
CA VAL A 361 8.10 -9.70 20.40
C VAL A 361 8.41 -8.26 20.85
N GLU A 362 9.63 -7.97 21.29
CA GLU A 362 10.03 -6.60 21.65
C GLU A 362 9.91 -5.64 20.44
N SER A 363 10.40 -6.04 19.28
CA SER A 363 10.25 -5.29 18.04
C SER A 363 8.79 -5.09 17.63
N TRP A 364 7.95 -6.11 17.82
CA TRP A 364 6.51 -6.02 17.59
C TRP A 364 5.84 -4.99 18.49
N VAL A 365 6.11 -5.01 19.80
CA VAL A 365 5.58 -4.04 20.76
C VAL A 365 5.99 -2.62 20.37
N LYS A 366 7.27 -2.40 20.03
CA LYS A 366 7.78 -1.11 19.53
C LYS A 366 7.07 -0.67 18.25
N THR A 367 6.83 -1.59 17.34
CA THR A 367 6.14 -1.34 16.07
C THR A 367 4.69 -0.92 16.28
N VAL A 368 3.93 -1.65 17.12
CA VAL A 368 2.55 -1.29 17.48
C VAL A 368 2.52 0.08 18.13
N LYS A 369 3.45 0.36 19.06
CA LYS A 369 3.58 1.68 19.69
C LYS A 369 3.79 2.80 18.68
N ALA A 370 4.67 2.58 17.69
CA ALA A 370 4.96 3.55 16.64
C ALA A 370 3.76 3.80 15.71
N LEU A 371 2.92 2.79 15.47
CA LEU A 371 1.66 2.95 14.73
C LEU A 371 0.64 3.76 15.54
N LEU A 372 0.42 3.40 16.80
CA LEU A 372 -0.51 4.11 17.71
C LEU A 372 -0.15 5.60 17.82
N SER A 373 1.15 5.92 17.98
CA SER A 373 1.61 7.32 18.06
C SER A 373 1.40 8.14 16.79
N ARG A 374 1.02 7.49 15.68
CA ARG A 374 0.76 8.09 14.36
C ARG A 374 -0.73 8.07 13.99
N GLY A 375 -1.58 7.85 14.99
CA GLY A 375 -3.03 7.89 14.81
C GLY A 375 -3.64 6.64 14.20
N TRP A 376 -2.87 5.56 14.01
CA TRP A 376 -3.47 4.26 13.71
C TRP A 376 -4.21 3.75 14.94
N GLN A 377 -5.46 3.34 14.76
CA GLN A 377 -6.25 2.78 15.86
C GLN A 377 -6.13 1.26 15.80
N ILE A 378 -5.56 0.65 16.84
CA ILE A 378 -5.36 -0.79 16.92
C ILE A 378 -6.08 -1.28 18.18
N THR A 379 -7.02 -2.21 18.01
CA THR A 379 -7.77 -2.81 19.11
C THR A 379 -7.56 -4.32 19.11
N PRO A 380 -6.86 -4.88 20.11
CA PRO A 380 -6.66 -6.32 20.23
C PRO A 380 -7.95 -7.00 20.69
N ASP A 381 -8.22 -8.20 20.18
CA ASP A 381 -9.26 -9.05 20.74
C ASP A 381 -8.75 -9.65 22.07
N PRO A 382 -9.34 -9.30 23.23
CA PRO A 382 -8.86 -9.72 24.55
C PRO A 382 -8.85 -11.24 24.74
N ASN A 383 -9.66 -11.98 23.97
CA ASN A 383 -9.72 -13.43 24.07
C ASN A 383 -8.54 -14.11 23.37
N THR A 384 -7.97 -13.47 22.34
CA THR A 384 -6.95 -14.09 21.49
C THR A 384 -5.57 -13.46 21.68
N TYR A 385 -5.50 -12.14 21.93
CA TYR A 385 -4.25 -11.42 22.11
C TYR A 385 -3.71 -11.59 23.53
N PRO A 386 -2.41 -11.91 23.71
CA PRO A 386 -1.78 -11.91 25.03
C PRO A 386 -1.59 -10.47 25.52
N MET A 387 -2.45 -10.01 26.43
CA MET A 387 -2.46 -8.62 26.90
C MET A 387 -1.17 -8.18 27.59
N GLU A 388 -0.35 -9.13 28.05
CA GLU A 388 1.00 -8.82 28.57
C GLU A 388 1.95 -8.25 27.48
N TYR A 389 1.63 -8.40 26.19
CA TYR A 389 2.36 -7.80 25.07
C TYR A 389 1.68 -6.53 24.55
N TRP A 390 0.66 -6.00 25.24
CA TRP A 390 -0.02 -4.77 24.81
C TRP A 390 0.74 -3.52 25.29
N VAL A 391 0.61 -2.44 24.52
CA VAL A 391 1.44 -1.22 24.62
C VAL A 391 0.88 -0.18 25.59
N GLU A 392 -0.44 -0.19 25.84
CA GLU A 392 -1.07 0.80 26.74
C GLU A 392 -0.71 0.52 28.19
N GLY A 393 0.10 1.43 28.73
CA GLY A 393 0.67 1.38 30.07
C GLY A 393 -0.29 1.69 31.21
N ASP A 394 -1.52 1.16 31.20
CA ASP A 394 -2.42 1.18 32.38
C ASP A 394 -3.29 -0.10 32.52
N ALA A 395 -3.11 -1.13 31.67
CA ALA A 395 -3.88 -2.37 31.74
C ALA A 395 -3.02 -3.65 31.71
N VAL A 396 -1.82 -3.57 32.25
CA VAL A 396 -1.25 -4.72 32.97
C VAL A 396 -1.52 -4.40 34.42
N GLU A 397 -2.15 -5.32 35.17
CA GLU A 397 -2.19 -5.22 36.64
C GLU A 397 -0.84 -4.64 37.11
N PRO A 398 -0.81 -3.60 37.97
CA PRO A 398 0.44 -3.02 38.47
C PRO A 398 1.35 -4.19 38.76
N SER A 399 2.52 -4.22 38.08
CA SER A 399 3.27 -5.45 37.82
C SER A 399 3.13 -6.39 39.02
N LEU A 400 2.84 -7.67 38.83
CA LEU A 400 2.69 -8.59 39.97
C LEU A 400 3.80 -8.40 41.05
N PHE A 401 4.97 -7.93 40.62
CA PHE A 401 6.13 -7.54 41.42
C PHE A 401 6.10 -6.17 42.13
N ALA A 402 5.30 -5.20 41.69
CA ALA A 402 5.06 -3.91 42.37
C ALA A 402 4.26 -4.05 43.68
N GLN A 403 3.66 -5.22 43.91
CA GLN A 403 3.02 -5.58 45.19
C GLN A 403 4.04 -6.13 46.21
N ILE A 404 5.29 -6.38 45.79
CA ILE A 404 6.36 -6.85 46.68
C ILE A 404 6.92 -5.63 47.41
N PRO A 405 6.87 -5.58 48.75
CA PRO A 405 7.50 -4.52 49.53
C PRO A 405 9.02 -4.49 49.33
N ASP A 406 9.61 -3.30 49.23
CA ASP A 406 11.08 -3.11 49.16
C ASP A 406 11.77 -3.39 50.50
N ASP A 407 11.02 -3.37 51.60
CA ASP A 407 11.51 -3.66 52.94
C ASP A 407 11.69 -5.18 53.17
N PRO A 408 12.83 -5.64 53.71
CA PRO A 408 13.13 -7.07 53.87
C PRO A 408 12.13 -7.82 54.78
N ASP A 409 11.68 -7.21 55.87
CA ASP A 409 10.80 -7.86 56.84
C ASP A 409 9.38 -7.94 56.29
N LEU A 410 8.93 -6.89 55.59
CA LEU A 410 7.64 -6.88 54.90
C LEU A 410 7.63 -7.82 53.67
N ALA A 411 8.76 -7.98 52.99
CA ALA A 411 8.90 -8.95 51.90
C ALA A 411 8.79 -10.40 52.40
N VAL A 412 9.37 -10.71 53.56
CA VAL A 412 9.23 -12.05 54.18
C VAL A 412 7.76 -12.34 54.53
N GLU A 413 7.05 -11.36 55.10
CA GLU A 413 5.64 -11.52 55.42
C GLU A 413 4.77 -11.66 54.15
N PHE A 414 5.09 -10.91 53.10
CA PHE A 414 4.47 -11.02 51.78
C PHE A 414 4.61 -12.44 51.21
N TRP A 415 5.83 -12.99 51.18
CA TRP A 415 6.07 -14.34 50.63
C TRP A 415 5.47 -15.45 51.50
N ALA A 416 5.43 -15.28 52.82
CA ALA A 416 4.73 -16.21 53.71
C ALA A 416 3.22 -16.26 53.43
N LYS A 417 2.61 -15.10 53.18
CA LYS A 417 1.19 -15.00 52.78
C LYS A 417 0.94 -15.57 51.37
N ASP A 418 1.81 -15.31 50.41
CA ASP A 418 1.71 -15.87 49.05
C ASP A 418 1.79 -17.40 49.05
N ALA A 419 2.70 -17.97 49.83
CA ALA A 419 2.87 -19.42 49.96
C ALA A 419 1.65 -20.11 50.61
N ALA A 420 0.97 -19.41 51.52
CA ALA A 420 -0.23 -19.90 52.20
C ALA A 420 -1.51 -19.78 51.35
N ALA A 421 -1.50 -19.00 50.27
CA ALA A 421 -2.67 -18.83 49.39
C ALA A 421 -3.00 -20.12 48.62
N ALA A 422 -4.27 -20.25 48.21
CA ALA A 422 -4.75 -21.38 47.45
C ALA A 422 -4.11 -21.45 46.05
N GLN A 423 -4.03 -22.65 45.49
CA GLN A 423 -3.41 -22.87 44.18
C GLN A 423 -4.19 -22.10 43.09
N GLY A 424 -3.48 -21.25 42.34
CA GLY A 424 -4.08 -20.33 41.37
C GLY A 424 -4.29 -18.89 41.86
N GLU A 425 -4.22 -18.65 43.18
CA GLU A 425 -4.27 -17.30 43.77
C GLU A 425 -2.88 -16.74 44.07
N ARG A 426 -1.87 -17.62 44.17
CA ARG A 426 -0.46 -17.25 44.40
C ARG A 426 0.10 -16.41 43.25
N LEU A 427 0.92 -15.42 43.58
CA LEU A 427 1.75 -14.65 42.65
C LEU A 427 2.64 -15.60 41.82
N THR A 428 3.19 -16.63 42.46
CA THR A 428 3.98 -17.68 41.82
C THR A 428 3.19 -18.57 40.85
N ASP A 429 1.87 -18.73 41.08
CA ASP A 429 0.97 -19.46 40.18
C ASP A 429 0.49 -18.58 39.01
N LYS A 430 0.23 -17.29 39.26
CA LYS A 430 -0.08 -16.29 38.23
C LYS A 430 1.12 -15.98 37.32
N THR A 431 2.35 -16.15 37.82
CA THR A 431 3.60 -16.04 37.05
C THR A 431 4.06 -17.36 36.43
N ARG A 432 3.36 -18.50 36.64
CA ARG A 432 3.62 -19.71 35.85
C ARG A 432 3.51 -19.31 34.38
N ARG A 433 4.60 -19.54 33.64
CA ARG A 433 4.69 -19.28 32.20
C ARG A 433 3.46 -19.90 31.56
N ILE A 434 2.48 -19.08 31.17
CA ILE A 434 1.38 -19.53 30.31
C ILE A 434 2.09 -20.05 29.06
N HIS A 435 2.20 -21.37 28.93
CA HIS A 435 2.90 -21.97 27.81
C HIS A 435 2.16 -21.57 26.53
N GLY A 436 2.92 -21.21 25.50
CA GLY A 436 2.35 -20.84 24.20
C GLY A 436 1.90 -19.39 24.06
N LYS A 437 2.30 -18.44 24.92
CA LYS A 437 2.05 -16.97 24.70
C LYS A 437 2.40 -16.49 23.30
N PHE A 438 3.53 -16.94 22.76
CA PHE A 438 3.92 -16.60 21.40
C PHE A 438 2.98 -17.22 20.36
N ASN A 439 2.58 -18.49 20.52
CA ASN A 439 1.58 -19.11 19.64
C ASN A 439 0.22 -18.40 19.73
N ARG A 440 -0.18 -17.97 20.92
CA ARG A 440 -1.36 -17.11 21.13
C ARG A 440 -1.21 -15.80 20.35
N LEU A 441 -0.07 -15.12 20.48
CA LEU A 441 0.24 -13.93 19.68
C LEU A 441 0.13 -14.21 18.19
N LEU A 442 0.71 -15.29 17.66
CA LEU A 442 0.62 -15.61 16.23
C LEU A 442 -0.83 -15.76 15.76
N SER A 443 -1.68 -16.40 16.56
CA SER A 443 -3.12 -16.56 16.28
C SER A 443 -3.98 -15.35 16.65
N ALA A 444 -3.40 -14.31 17.25
CA ALA A 444 -4.15 -13.20 17.82
C ALA A 444 -4.82 -12.34 16.75
N ARG A 445 -6.00 -11.83 17.08
CA ARG A 445 -6.82 -10.98 16.21
C ARG A 445 -6.70 -9.52 16.63
N LEU A 446 -6.44 -8.66 15.65
CA LEU A 446 -6.29 -7.22 15.82
C LEU A 446 -7.23 -6.49 14.86
N TRP A 447 -8.04 -5.59 15.39
CA TRP A 447 -8.81 -4.65 14.59
C TRP A 447 -7.98 -3.42 14.35
N ILE A 448 -7.82 -3.00 13.08
CA ILE A 448 -6.98 -1.87 12.72
C ILE A 448 -7.78 -0.91 11.85
N GLN A 449 -7.89 0.35 12.29
CA GLN A 449 -8.45 1.45 11.50
C GLN A 449 -7.35 2.43 11.09
N PRO A 450 -7.44 3.01 9.88
CA PRO A 450 -6.48 4.00 9.43
C PRO A 450 -6.61 5.31 10.23
N PRO A 451 -5.61 6.20 10.17
CA PRO A 451 -5.67 7.52 10.77
C PRO A 451 -6.91 8.31 10.34
N GLU A 452 -7.37 9.21 11.21
CA GLU A 452 -8.64 9.94 11.08
C GLU A 452 -8.81 10.61 9.71
N ALA A 453 -7.78 11.28 9.19
CA ALA A 453 -7.81 11.94 7.89
C ALA A 453 -8.17 10.97 6.74
N ILE A 454 -7.64 9.75 6.78
CA ILE A 454 -7.93 8.70 5.80
C ILE A 454 -9.32 8.08 6.08
N ALA A 455 -9.62 7.80 7.36
CA ALA A 455 -10.89 7.19 7.76
C ALA A 455 -12.10 8.04 7.37
N ASN A 456 -12.06 9.35 7.59
CA ASN A 456 -13.14 10.28 7.28
C ASN A 456 -13.44 10.30 5.78
N ARG A 457 -12.41 10.43 4.94
CA ARG A 457 -12.57 10.39 3.47
C ARG A 457 -13.11 9.05 2.97
N LEU A 458 -12.68 7.93 3.56
CA LEU A 458 -13.24 6.61 3.24
C LEU A 458 -14.73 6.51 3.61
N ASN A 459 -15.14 7.07 4.76
CA ASN A 459 -16.54 7.10 5.18
C ASN A 459 -17.40 7.95 4.22
N GLU A 460 -16.93 9.13 3.81
CA GLU A 460 -17.61 9.98 2.84
C GLU A 460 -17.87 9.27 1.50
N ILE A 461 -16.88 8.50 1.02
CA ILE A 461 -17.01 7.70 -0.21
C ILE A 461 -18.09 6.63 -0.05
N ASP A 462 -18.08 5.90 1.07
CA ASP A 462 -19.04 4.83 1.34
C ASP A 462 -20.47 5.38 1.51
N GLU A 463 -20.62 6.51 2.19
CA GLU A 463 -21.91 7.19 2.34
C GLU A 463 -22.44 7.70 1.00
N SER A 464 -21.58 8.26 0.16
CA SER A 464 -21.95 8.72 -1.18
C SER A 464 -22.41 7.55 -2.08
N ARG A 465 -21.73 6.41 -2.00
CA ARG A 465 -22.17 5.17 -2.66
C ARG A 465 -23.52 4.68 -2.15
N ARG A 466 -23.75 4.69 -0.83
CA ARG A 466 -25.04 4.29 -0.24
C ARG A 466 -26.18 5.24 -0.63
N ARG A 467 -25.92 6.55 -0.71
CA ARG A 467 -26.89 7.56 -1.19
C ARG A 467 -27.28 7.29 -2.64
N TYR A 468 -26.30 7.11 -3.53
CA TYR A 468 -26.54 6.79 -4.94
C TYR A 468 -27.37 5.51 -5.13
N HIS A 469 -27.07 4.44 -4.37
CA HIS A 469 -27.86 3.21 -4.42
C HIS A 469 -29.30 3.42 -3.96
N ARG A 470 -29.53 4.14 -2.86
CA ARG A 470 -30.89 4.48 -2.38
C ARG A 470 -31.69 5.28 -3.40
N GLU A 471 -31.06 6.22 -4.11
CA GLU A 471 -31.72 7.01 -5.16
C GLU A 471 -32.09 6.19 -6.39
N ILE A 472 -31.28 5.20 -6.77
CA ILE A 472 -31.64 4.27 -7.86
C ILE A 472 -32.81 3.39 -7.47
N GLU A 473 -32.82 2.89 -6.23
CA GLU A 473 -33.90 2.04 -5.72
C GLU A 473 -35.22 2.82 -5.59
N SER A 474 -35.18 4.07 -5.11
CA SER A 474 -36.38 4.91 -5.02
C SER A 474 -36.96 5.27 -6.39
N LYS A 475 -36.11 5.50 -7.40
CA LYS A 475 -36.55 5.74 -8.79
C LYS A 475 -37.15 4.49 -9.46
N LYS A 476 -36.70 3.28 -9.10
CA LYS A 476 -37.30 2.02 -9.58
C LYS A 476 -38.64 1.69 -8.91
N GLY A 477 -38.88 2.19 -7.70
CA GLY A 477 -40.16 2.04 -7.00
C GLY A 477 -41.26 3.00 -7.45
N SER A 478 -40.95 4.02 -8.25
CA SER A 478 -41.88 5.09 -8.65
C SER A 478 -42.45 4.94 -10.08
N VAL A 479 -42.38 3.74 -10.66
CA VAL A 479 -43.09 3.37 -11.91
C VAL A 479 -44.22 2.41 -11.56
N ILE A 480 -45.20 2.91 -10.80
CA ILE A 480 -46.57 2.40 -10.86
C ILE A 480 -47.39 3.57 -11.39
N THR A 481 -47.52 3.64 -12.71
CA THR A 481 -48.58 4.41 -13.34
C THR A 481 -49.92 3.86 -12.82
N PRO A 482 -50.84 4.71 -12.34
CA PRO A 482 -52.16 4.25 -11.95
C PRO A 482 -52.90 3.79 -13.21
N VAL A 483 -53.17 2.49 -13.32
CA VAL A 483 -54.09 1.96 -14.32
C VAL A 483 -55.48 2.56 -14.04
N PRO A 484 -56.19 3.10 -15.04
CA PRO A 484 -57.54 3.65 -14.85
C PRO A 484 -58.51 2.62 -14.27
N ALA A 485 -59.29 3.08 -13.30
CA ALA A 485 -60.29 2.31 -12.58
C ALA A 485 -61.51 2.04 -13.45
N HIS A 486 -61.77 0.78 -13.85
CA HIS A 486 -63.14 0.32 -14.15
C HIS A 486 -63.41 -1.15 -13.74
N LEU A 487 -62.47 -1.83 -13.07
CA LEU A 487 -62.53 -3.29 -12.86
C LEU A 487 -62.48 -3.73 -11.38
N SER A 488 -62.77 -2.82 -10.44
CA SER A 488 -63.10 -3.24 -9.08
C SER A 488 -64.56 -3.66 -9.01
N ALA A 489 -64.77 -4.84 -8.40
CA ALA A 489 -66.04 -5.45 -8.03
C ALA A 489 -66.80 -6.21 -9.15
N ALA A 490 -66.52 -7.51 -9.25
CA ALA A 490 -67.53 -8.52 -8.90
C ALA A 490 -66.96 -9.95 -8.85
N ILE A 491 -66.85 -10.48 -7.61
CA ILE A 491 -67.28 -11.83 -7.16
C ILE A 491 -66.48 -13.04 -7.71
N ALA A 492 -66.11 -14.10 -6.99
CA ALA A 492 -65.86 -14.44 -5.58
C ALA A 492 -65.47 -15.94 -5.58
N LYS A 493 -64.42 -16.31 -4.81
CA LYS A 493 -64.16 -17.64 -4.21
C LYS A 493 -63.84 -18.83 -5.14
N PRO A 494 -63.11 -19.84 -4.62
CA PRO A 494 -61.75 -20.11 -5.11
C PRO A 494 -61.72 -21.27 -6.10
N VAL A 495 -61.12 -21.05 -7.26
CA VAL A 495 -60.58 -22.14 -8.06
C VAL A 495 -59.23 -22.48 -7.45
N LEU A 496 -59.06 -23.74 -7.02
CA LEU A 496 -57.79 -24.34 -6.61
C LEU A 496 -56.71 -24.06 -7.66
N GLN A 497 -55.97 -22.95 -7.51
CA GLN A 497 -54.82 -22.66 -8.36
C GLN A 497 -53.71 -23.63 -7.96
N LYS A 498 -53.51 -24.64 -8.79
CA LYS A 498 -52.36 -25.53 -8.69
C LYS A 498 -51.10 -24.66 -8.83
N ILE A 499 -50.17 -24.72 -7.87
CA ILE A 499 -48.86 -24.05 -7.97
C ILE A 499 -48.01 -24.82 -8.99
N ASP A 500 -48.29 -24.65 -10.26
CA ASP A 500 -47.75 -25.44 -11.37
C ASP A 500 -46.40 -24.91 -11.89
N SER A 501 -45.96 -23.72 -11.45
CA SER A 501 -44.67 -23.16 -11.86
C SER A 501 -43.82 -22.65 -10.68
N ALA A 502 -42.50 -22.82 -10.84
CA ALA A 502 -41.48 -22.27 -9.94
C ALA A 502 -41.57 -20.74 -9.80
N GLU A 503 -41.95 -20.06 -10.88
CA GLU A 503 -42.15 -18.61 -10.94
C GLU A 503 -43.34 -18.18 -10.08
N LEU A 504 -44.47 -18.89 -10.18
CA LEU A 504 -45.68 -18.60 -9.40
C LEU A 504 -45.45 -18.79 -7.89
N LEU A 505 -44.72 -19.84 -7.50
CA LEU A 505 -44.35 -20.06 -6.09
C LEU A 505 -43.54 -18.89 -5.54
N LYS A 506 -42.54 -18.43 -6.31
CA LYS A 506 -41.66 -17.31 -5.92
C LYS A 506 -42.45 -16.01 -5.82
N GLN A 507 -43.37 -15.75 -6.77
CA GLN A 507 -44.23 -14.57 -6.74
C GLN A 507 -45.16 -14.57 -5.53
N MET A 508 -45.84 -15.68 -5.23
CA MET A 508 -46.72 -15.78 -4.07
C MET A 508 -45.96 -15.63 -2.74
N ARG A 509 -44.75 -16.20 -2.64
CA ARG A 509 -43.89 -16.02 -1.46
C ARG A 509 -43.52 -14.55 -1.24
N ILE A 510 -43.12 -13.85 -2.31
CA ILE A 510 -42.74 -12.43 -2.24
C ILE A 510 -43.96 -11.57 -1.90
N ALA A 511 -45.13 -11.85 -2.50
CA ALA A 511 -46.37 -11.14 -2.20
C ALA A 511 -46.79 -11.26 -0.73
N LYS A 512 -46.50 -12.40 -0.08
CA LYS A 512 -46.74 -12.61 1.36
C LYS A 512 -45.59 -12.13 2.26
N GLY A 513 -44.54 -11.52 1.71
CA GLY A 513 -43.39 -11.02 2.47
C GLY A 513 -42.56 -12.10 3.16
N LEU A 514 -42.64 -13.36 2.72
CA LEU A 514 -41.96 -14.48 3.36
C LEU A 514 -40.55 -14.67 2.80
N SER A 515 -39.56 -14.92 3.68
CA SER A 515 -38.25 -15.41 3.26
C SER A 515 -38.31 -16.90 2.88
N GLN A 516 -37.31 -17.41 2.14
CA GLN A 516 -37.23 -18.83 1.79
C GLN A 516 -37.16 -19.73 3.03
N SER A 517 -36.48 -19.28 4.11
CA SER A 517 -36.41 -20.03 5.38
C SER A 517 -37.73 -20.01 6.15
N GLN A 518 -38.47 -18.90 6.10
CA GLN A 518 -39.79 -18.78 6.74
C GLN A 518 -40.83 -19.66 6.03
N LEU A 519 -40.84 -19.66 4.69
CA LEU A 519 -41.70 -20.56 3.93
C LEU A 519 -41.35 -22.02 4.23
N ALA A 520 -40.06 -22.37 4.21
CA ALA A 520 -39.56 -23.71 4.51
C ALA A 520 -39.99 -24.20 5.90
N SER A 521 -39.89 -23.34 6.92
CA SER A 521 -40.35 -23.65 8.28
C SER A 521 -41.86 -23.92 8.32
N LYS A 522 -42.67 -23.09 7.66
CA LYS A 522 -44.13 -23.25 7.63
C LYS A 522 -44.61 -24.51 6.91
N ILE A 523 -43.85 -25.02 5.94
CA ILE A 523 -44.19 -26.24 5.19
C ILE A 523 -43.44 -27.50 5.67
N GLY A 524 -42.63 -27.41 6.73
CA GLY A 524 -41.85 -28.54 7.25
C GLY A 524 -40.75 -29.03 6.29
N ARG A 525 -40.16 -28.15 5.48
CA ARG A 525 -39.06 -28.47 4.53
C ARG A 525 -37.80 -27.65 4.85
N SER A 526 -36.70 -27.96 4.17
CA SER A 526 -35.46 -27.18 4.29
C SER A 526 -35.48 -25.95 3.36
N ALA A 527 -34.79 -24.87 3.73
CA ALA A 527 -34.66 -23.69 2.88
C ALA A 527 -34.00 -24.01 1.51
N SER A 528 -33.11 -25.01 1.48
CA SER A 528 -32.51 -25.54 0.25
C SER A 528 -33.56 -26.18 -0.66
N TRP A 529 -34.53 -26.89 -0.10
CA TRP A 529 -35.64 -27.47 -0.85
C TRP A 529 -36.47 -26.39 -1.55
N VAL A 530 -36.86 -25.32 -0.83
CA VAL A 530 -37.62 -24.19 -1.40
C VAL A 530 -36.83 -23.53 -2.53
N LYS A 531 -35.52 -23.31 -2.35
CA LYS A 531 -34.64 -22.76 -3.39
C LYS A 531 -34.58 -23.65 -4.64
N MET A 532 -34.52 -24.97 -4.49
CA MET A 532 -34.49 -25.90 -5.62
C MET A 532 -35.82 -25.91 -6.39
N VAL A 533 -36.94 -25.77 -5.69
CA VAL A 533 -38.27 -25.66 -6.33
C VAL A 533 -38.41 -24.33 -7.06
N GLU A 534 -38.05 -23.19 -6.44
CA GLU A 534 -38.09 -21.86 -7.08
C GLU A 534 -37.13 -21.70 -8.26
N THR A 535 -36.11 -22.55 -8.37
CA THR A 535 -35.16 -22.57 -9.50
C THR A 535 -35.50 -23.61 -10.55
N GLY A 536 -36.64 -24.30 -10.42
CA GLY A 536 -37.09 -25.34 -11.36
C GLY A 536 -36.25 -26.62 -11.34
N LYS A 537 -35.33 -26.76 -10.38
CA LYS A 537 -34.45 -27.93 -10.24
C LYS A 537 -35.11 -29.11 -9.55
N ARG A 538 -36.28 -28.89 -8.93
CA ARG A 538 -37.06 -29.93 -8.25
C ARG A 538 -38.55 -29.68 -8.42
N ASN A 539 -39.29 -30.71 -8.82
CA ASN A 539 -40.74 -30.65 -8.95
C ASN A 539 -41.42 -30.78 -7.58
N ILE A 540 -42.55 -30.07 -7.42
CA ILE A 540 -43.39 -30.12 -6.23
C ILE A 540 -44.15 -31.46 -6.24
N GLN A 541 -44.04 -32.21 -5.14
CA GLN A 541 -44.80 -33.47 -5.01
C GLN A 541 -46.26 -33.16 -4.66
N PRO A 542 -47.24 -34.00 -5.05
CA PRO A 542 -48.65 -33.77 -4.77
C PRO A 542 -48.98 -33.51 -3.28
N GLN A 543 -48.26 -34.16 -2.38
CA GLN A 543 -48.36 -33.95 -0.92
C GLN A 543 -47.92 -32.55 -0.47
N ASP A 544 -46.94 -31.94 -1.15
CA ASP A 544 -46.41 -30.62 -0.82
C ASP A 544 -47.28 -29.50 -1.41
N HIS A 545 -48.05 -29.78 -2.46
CA HIS A 545 -48.95 -28.81 -3.09
C HIS A 545 -50.05 -28.31 -2.13
N ALA A 546 -50.67 -29.21 -1.38
CA ALA A 546 -51.75 -28.86 -0.45
C ALA A 546 -51.24 -27.96 0.69
N ILE A 547 -50.03 -28.23 1.19
CA ILE A 547 -49.40 -27.47 2.28
C ILE A 547 -48.89 -26.11 1.76
N LEU A 548 -48.32 -26.08 0.55
CA LEU A 548 -47.92 -24.82 -0.07
C LEU A 548 -49.12 -23.91 -0.32
N LEU A 549 -50.25 -24.46 -0.77
CA LEU A 549 -51.47 -23.70 -0.95
C LEU A 549 -52.01 -23.17 0.37
N SER A 550 -52.04 -23.95 1.44
CA SER A 550 -52.55 -23.45 2.73
C SER A 550 -51.68 -22.33 3.35
N VAL A 551 -50.37 -22.33 3.07
CA VAL A 551 -49.45 -21.30 3.57
C VAL A 551 -49.45 -20.04 2.68
N LEU A 552 -49.70 -20.20 1.38
CA LEU A 552 -49.56 -19.13 0.38
C LEU A 552 -50.90 -18.56 -0.12
N SER A 553 -52.03 -19.23 0.11
CA SER A 553 -53.39 -18.69 -0.13
C SER A 553 -53.71 -17.58 0.85
#